data_AF-A0A7C7V448-F1
#
_entry.id   AF-A0A7C7V448-F1
#
_cell.length_a   1.000
_cell.length_b   1.000
_cell.length_c   1.000
_cell.angle_alpha   90.00
_cell.angle_beta   90.00
_cell.angle_gamma   90.00
#
_symmetry.space_group_name_H-M   'P 1'
#
loop_
_entity.id
_entity.type
_entity.pdbx_description
1 polymer ?
#
loop_
_entity_poly.entity_id
_entity_poly.type
_entity_poly.pdbx_seq_one_letter_code
_entity_poly.pdbx_strand_id
1 'polypeptide(L)'
;MAGLAVAATYVLLLCRGRPFTVFDGMVTIGLMAAVTGLAIPLIEQADQRARQAALDQILHSLRSHIALYKAEHGGKPPVLLDGTLPQLLYATNAQGIPGPAGEHYPYGPYFRYGLPANPFTNVATVTATETFPPKAASGTGGWLYHEPTGQITADLEGFLDK
;
A
#
# COMPACT_ATOMS: atom_id res chain seq x y z
N MET A 1 18.78 -12.94 10.11
CA MET A 1 20.20 -13.27 9.79
C MET A 1 21.12 -13.31 11.01
N ALA A 2 21.02 -12.36 11.96
CA ALA A 2 21.92 -12.32 13.14
C ALA A 2 21.80 -13.52 14.09
N GLY A 3 20.58 -13.99 14.42
CA GLY A 3 20.42 -15.10 15.37
C GLY A 3 20.89 -16.47 14.86
N LEU A 4 20.83 -16.68 13.54
CA LEU A 4 21.33 -17.91 12.88
C LEU A 4 22.87 -17.94 12.87
N ALA A 5 23.51 -16.78 12.69
CA ALA A 5 24.96 -16.64 12.81
C ALA A 5 25.43 -16.88 14.25
N VAL A 6 24.75 -16.33 15.26
CA VAL A 6 25.11 -16.55 16.68
C VAL A 6 24.96 -18.02 17.08
N ALA A 7 23.87 -18.67 16.69
CA ALA A 7 23.67 -20.10 16.95
C ALA A 7 24.72 -20.97 16.24
N ALA A 8 25.02 -20.68 14.96
CA ALA A 8 26.04 -21.39 14.20
C ALA A 8 27.46 -21.18 14.77
N THR A 9 27.82 -19.96 15.16
CA THR A 9 29.10 -19.67 15.80
C THR A 9 29.21 -20.36 17.17
N TYR A 10 28.14 -20.40 17.95
CA TYR A 10 28.12 -21.08 19.26
C TYR A 10 28.28 -22.61 19.11
N VAL A 11 27.61 -23.22 18.13
CA VAL A 11 27.76 -24.65 17.78
C VAL A 11 29.16 -24.97 17.29
N LEU A 12 29.74 -24.13 16.43
CA LEU A 12 31.11 -24.29 15.94
C LEU A 12 32.15 -24.16 17.06
N LEU A 13 31.88 -23.34 18.09
CA LEU A 13 32.73 -23.21 19.27
C LEU A 13 32.64 -24.42 20.21
N LEU A 14 31.44 -25.01 20.39
CA LEU A 14 31.23 -26.19 21.23
C LEU A 14 31.76 -27.49 20.60
N CYS A 15 31.62 -27.65 19.28
CA CYS A 15 32.12 -28.82 18.54
C CYS A 15 33.65 -28.78 18.31
N ARG A 16 34.34 -27.72 18.77
CA ARG A 16 35.78 -27.55 18.53
C ARG A 16 36.58 -28.57 19.35
N GLY A 17 36.81 -29.73 18.72
CA GLY A 17 37.61 -30.84 19.26
C GLY A 17 36.81 -31.93 20.00
N ARG A 18 35.47 -31.96 19.90
CA ARG A 18 34.61 -32.95 20.59
C ARG A 18 33.47 -33.41 19.67
N PRO A 19 33.00 -34.67 19.76
CA PRO A 19 31.82 -35.13 19.03
C PRO A 19 30.55 -34.43 19.54
N PHE A 20 29.62 -34.11 18.64
CA PHE A 20 28.34 -33.46 18.95
C PHE A 20 27.49 -34.33 19.89
N THR A 21 27.00 -33.73 20.97
CA THR A 21 26.22 -34.44 21.99
C THR A 21 24.74 -34.05 21.96
N VAL A 22 23.90 -34.86 22.60
CA VAL A 22 22.46 -34.54 22.80
C VAL A 22 22.28 -33.21 23.55
N PHE A 23 23.20 -32.88 24.46
CA PHE A 23 23.20 -31.62 25.20
C PHE A 23 23.41 -30.42 24.27
N ASP A 24 24.37 -30.50 23.35
CA ASP A 24 24.63 -29.44 22.36
C ASP A 24 23.40 -29.20 21.47
N GLY A 25 22.70 -30.26 21.09
CA GLY A 25 21.42 -30.17 20.36
C GLY A 25 20.33 -29.47 21.15
N MET A 26 20.17 -29.81 22.44
CA MET A 26 19.17 -29.18 23.30
C MET A 26 19.43 -27.68 23.48
N VAL A 27 20.69 -27.29 23.71
CA VAL A 27 21.08 -25.87 23.82
C VAL A 27 20.83 -25.13 22.51
N THR A 28 21.16 -25.75 21.37
CA THR A 28 20.94 -25.15 20.04
C THR A 28 19.46 -24.88 19.79
N ILE A 29 18.59 -25.86 20.06
CA ILE A 29 17.15 -25.70 19.88
C ILE A 29 16.59 -24.65 20.84
N GLY A 30 17.05 -24.62 22.09
CA GLY A 30 16.66 -23.59 23.07
C GLY A 30 17.01 -22.17 22.60
N LEU A 31 18.21 -21.97 22.05
CA LEU A 31 18.63 -20.68 21.50
C LEU A 31 17.83 -20.30 20.24
N MET A 32 17.55 -21.27 19.36
CA MET A 32 16.72 -21.03 18.18
C MET A 32 15.29 -20.63 18.57
N ALA A 33 14.71 -21.28 19.57
CA ALA A 33 13.38 -20.95 20.09
C ALA A 33 13.35 -19.52 20.66
N ALA A 34 14.36 -19.15 21.46
CA ALA A 34 14.47 -17.82 22.03
C ALA A 34 14.58 -16.72 20.94
N VAL A 35 15.42 -16.91 19.92
CA VAL A 35 15.56 -15.96 18.81
C VAL A 35 14.26 -15.86 18.00
N THR A 36 13.65 -17.00 17.67
CA THR A 36 12.42 -17.02 16.87
C THR A 36 11.28 -16.31 17.58
N GLY A 37 11.17 -16.47 18.91
CA GLY A 37 10.16 -15.79 19.73
C GLY A 37 10.22 -14.26 19.63
N LEU A 38 11.41 -13.68 19.44
CA LEU A 38 11.59 -12.23 19.28
C LEU A 38 11.45 -11.76 17.83
N ALA A 39 11.69 -12.64 16.86
CA ALA A 39 11.71 -12.27 15.44
C ALA A 39 10.31 -11.98 14.87
N ILE A 40 9.30 -12.77 15.24
CA ILE A 40 7.92 -12.62 14.73
C ILE A 40 7.35 -11.22 15.00
N PRO A 41 7.30 -10.71 16.25
CA PRO A 41 6.71 -9.38 16.50
C PRO A 41 7.49 -8.25 15.82
N LEU A 42 8.82 -8.41 15.64
CA LEU A 42 9.64 -7.43 14.93
C LEU A 42 9.30 -7.38 13.45
N ILE A 43 9.15 -8.53 12.81
CA ILE A 43 8.81 -8.62 11.38
C ILE A 43 7.41 -8.06 11.14
N GLU A 44 6.44 -8.37 12.00
CA GLU A 44 5.07 -7.87 11.86
C GLU A 44 5.00 -6.34 12.01
N GLN A 45 5.73 -5.76 12.98
CA GLN A 45 5.84 -4.31 13.10
C GLN A 45 6.50 -3.66 11.88
N ALA A 46 7.54 -4.29 11.33
CA ALA A 46 8.21 -3.78 10.13
C ALA A 46 7.28 -3.82 8.90
N ASP A 47 6.52 -4.89 8.72
CA ASP A 47 5.54 -5.02 7.63
C ASP A 47 4.43 -3.98 7.75
N GLN A 48 3.86 -3.79 8.95
CA GLN A 48 2.84 -2.77 9.19
C GLN A 48 3.35 -1.36 8.86
N ARG A 49 4.57 -1.00 9.30
CA ARG A 49 5.18 0.30 8.97
C ARG A 49 5.43 0.46 7.47
N ALA A 50 5.86 -0.60 6.79
CA ALA A 50 6.08 -0.58 5.35
C ALA A 50 4.77 -0.34 4.58
N ARG A 51 3.68 -1.01 4.97
CA ARG A 51 2.35 -0.80 4.38
C ARG A 51 1.81 0.61 4.65
N GLN A 52 2.01 1.16 5.84
CA GLN A 52 1.63 2.55 6.15
C GLN A 52 2.39 3.56 5.28
N ALA A 53 3.71 3.40 5.16
CA ALA A 53 4.52 4.27 4.30
C ALA A 53 4.12 4.16 2.82
N ALA A 54 3.84 2.94 2.35
CA ALA A 54 3.32 2.72 1.01
C ALA A 54 1.95 3.38 0.79
N LEU A 55 1.05 3.28 1.79
CA LEU A 55 -0.27 3.91 1.75
C LEU A 55 -0.16 5.42 1.62
N ASP A 56 0.65 6.05 2.46
CA ASP A 56 0.85 7.50 2.46
C ASP A 56 1.45 7.97 1.11
N GLN A 57 2.41 7.22 0.55
CA GLN A 57 3.00 7.53 -0.76
C GLN A 57 1.98 7.38 -1.90
N ILE A 58 1.15 6.34 -1.86
CA ILE A 58 0.10 6.12 -2.86
C ILE A 58 -0.96 7.22 -2.77
N LEU A 59 -1.43 7.57 -1.57
CA LEU A 59 -2.40 8.65 -1.37
C LEU A 59 -1.85 9.99 -1.85
N HIS A 60 -0.58 10.28 -1.56
CA HIS A 60 0.09 11.46 -2.09
C HIS A 60 0.09 11.49 -3.63
N SER A 61 0.42 10.37 -4.27
CA SER A 61 0.39 10.23 -5.73
C SER A 61 -1.02 10.40 -6.29
N LEU A 62 -2.03 9.71 -5.74
CA LEU A 62 -3.44 9.82 -6.17
C LEU A 62 -3.92 11.27 -6.07
N ARG A 63 -3.69 11.93 -4.94
CA ARG A 63 -4.10 13.32 -4.71
C ARG A 63 -3.40 14.30 -5.64
N SER A 64 -2.11 14.08 -5.91
CA SER A 64 -1.33 14.93 -6.83
C SER A 64 -1.85 14.83 -8.27
N HIS A 65 -2.16 13.62 -8.73
CA HIS A 65 -2.74 13.42 -10.07
C HIS A 65 -4.17 13.94 -10.17
N ILE A 66 -5.00 13.79 -9.13
CA ILE A 66 -6.33 14.41 -9.09
C ILE A 66 -6.23 15.94 -9.11
N ALA A 67 -5.27 16.52 -8.38
CA ALA A 67 -5.05 17.96 -8.38
C ALA A 67 -4.59 18.47 -9.77
N LEU A 68 -3.70 17.73 -10.44
CA LEU A 68 -3.27 18.04 -11.81
C LEU A 68 -4.47 17.96 -12.77
N TYR A 69 -5.26 16.89 -12.70
CA TYR A 69 -6.47 16.74 -13.51
C TYR A 69 -7.42 17.94 -13.32
N LYS A 70 -7.68 18.32 -12.06
CA LYS A 70 -8.53 19.47 -11.75
C LYS A 70 -7.97 20.76 -12.34
N ALA A 71 -6.66 20.97 -12.31
CA ALA A 71 -6.03 22.16 -12.89
C ALA A 71 -6.24 22.23 -14.40
N GLU A 72 -6.17 21.09 -15.10
CA GLU A 72 -6.37 20.99 -16.56
C GLU A 72 -7.86 21.05 -16.98
N HIS A 73 -8.79 20.74 -16.06
CA HIS A 73 -10.23 20.61 -16.33
C HIS A 73 -11.10 21.67 -15.64
N GLY A 74 -10.56 22.87 -15.42
CA GLY A 74 -11.32 24.00 -14.89
C GLY A 74 -11.83 23.79 -13.46
N GLY A 75 -11.05 23.08 -12.65
CA GLY A 75 -11.35 22.77 -11.24
C GLY A 75 -12.26 21.56 -11.03
N LYS A 76 -12.78 20.96 -12.10
CA LYS A 76 -13.70 19.82 -12.00
C LYS A 76 -12.95 18.55 -11.57
N PRO A 77 -13.40 17.85 -10.53
CA PRO A 77 -12.79 16.60 -10.10
C PRO A 77 -13.11 15.45 -11.08
N PRO A 78 -12.31 14.36 -11.06
CA PRO A 78 -12.62 13.18 -11.86
C PRO A 78 -13.98 12.56 -11.48
N VAL A 79 -14.68 11.99 -12.44
CA VAL A 79 -15.96 11.30 -12.22
C VAL A 79 -15.69 9.83 -11.90
N LEU A 80 -16.36 9.33 -10.85
CA LEU A 80 -16.35 7.92 -10.52
C LEU A 80 -17.25 7.14 -11.49
N LEU A 81 -16.70 6.10 -12.10
CA LEU A 81 -17.44 5.21 -12.98
C LEU A 81 -16.95 3.77 -12.77
N ASP A 82 -17.89 2.84 -12.53
CA ASP A 82 -17.63 1.40 -12.41
C ASP A 82 -16.47 1.04 -11.47
N GLY A 83 -16.39 1.71 -10.32
CA GLY A 83 -15.37 1.44 -9.31
C GLY A 83 -13.97 1.96 -9.67
N THR A 84 -13.87 2.86 -10.65
CA THR A 84 -12.59 3.47 -11.08
C THR A 84 -12.77 4.94 -11.45
N LEU A 85 -11.68 5.60 -11.83
CA LEU A 85 -11.62 6.98 -12.28
C LEU A 85 -11.06 7.01 -13.71
N PRO A 86 -11.88 6.78 -14.75
CA PRO A 86 -11.42 6.63 -16.14
C PRO A 86 -10.61 7.83 -16.64
N GLN A 87 -10.97 9.02 -16.18
CA GLN A 87 -10.30 10.27 -16.52
C GLN A 87 -8.86 10.36 -16.00
N LEU A 88 -8.49 9.53 -15.02
CA LEU A 88 -7.11 9.40 -14.58
C LEU A 88 -6.32 8.36 -15.37
N LEU A 89 -7.01 7.41 -16.01
CA LEU A 89 -6.41 6.26 -16.70
C LEU A 89 -6.25 6.45 -18.21
N TYR A 90 -7.08 7.30 -18.80
CA TYR A 90 -7.10 7.60 -20.23
C TYR A 90 -6.78 9.06 -20.48
N ALA A 91 -6.37 9.36 -21.70
CA ALA A 91 -6.25 10.74 -22.13
C ALA A 91 -7.64 11.38 -22.22
N THR A 92 -7.73 12.68 -21.97
CA THR A 92 -9.00 13.42 -21.90
C THR A 92 -8.94 14.70 -22.73
N ASN A 93 -10.09 15.13 -23.23
CA ASN A 93 -10.25 16.46 -23.83
C ASN A 93 -10.54 17.51 -22.75
N ALA A 94 -10.65 18.78 -23.11
CA ALA A 94 -10.91 19.87 -22.14
C ALA A 94 -12.22 19.72 -21.33
N GLN A 95 -13.16 18.90 -21.80
CA GLN A 95 -14.42 18.59 -21.12
C GLN A 95 -14.30 17.38 -20.17
N GLY A 96 -13.12 16.74 -20.10
CA GLY A 96 -12.88 15.55 -19.29
C GLY A 96 -13.40 14.28 -19.93
N ILE A 97 -13.72 14.27 -21.23
CA ILE A 97 -14.20 13.06 -21.89
C ILE A 97 -12.98 12.20 -22.27
N PRO A 98 -12.91 10.93 -21.82
CA PRO A 98 -11.83 10.02 -22.17
C PRO A 98 -11.77 9.69 -23.66
N GLY A 99 -10.56 9.52 -24.20
CA GLY A 99 -10.34 9.11 -25.59
C GLY A 99 -8.89 8.76 -25.92
N PRO A 100 -8.59 8.48 -27.20
CA PRO A 100 -7.23 8.16 -27.64
C PRO A 100 -6.33 9.40 -27.55
N ALA A 101 -5.16 9.23 -26.94
CA ALA A 101 -4.19 10.31 -26.78
C ALA A 101 -3.84 10.98 -28.13
N GLY A 102 -3.86 12.31 -28.15
CA GLY A 102 -3.58 13.09 -29.35
C GLY A 102 -4.10 14.52 -29.24
N GLU A 103 -4.14 15.25 -30.36
CA GLU A 103 -4.53 16.67 -30.39
C GLU A 103 -5.93 16.93 -29.78
N HIS A 104 -6.87 16.00 -29.96
CA HIS A 104 -8.23 16.11 -29.44
C HIS A 104 -8.36 15.67 -27.96
N TYR A 105 -7.38 14.92 -27.43
CA TYR A 105 -7.33 14.43 -26.06
C TYR A 105 -5.91 14.65 -25.49
N PRO A 106 -5.53 15.92 -25.22
CA PRO A 106 -4.15 16.27 -24.89
C PRO A 106 -3.77 16.04 -23.42
N TYR A 107 -4.74 15.82 -22.53
CA TYR A 107 -4.51 15.75 -21.08
C TYR A 107 -4.40 14.31 -20.58
N GLY A 108 -3.44 14.03 -19.70
CA GLY A 108 -3.18 12.68 -19.20
C GLY A 108 -2.62 11.71 -20.27
N PRO A 109 -2.74 10.38 -20.07
CA PRO A 109 -3.24 9.72 -18.86
C PRO A 109 -2.31 9.98 -17.67
N TYR A 110 -2.91 10.13 -16.49
CA TYR A 110 -2.20 10.47 -15.25
C TYR A 110 -1.61 9.23 -14.59
N PHE A 111 -2.27 8.08 -14.77
CA PHE A 111 -1.75 6.76 -14.41
C PHE A 111 -1.70 5.86 -15.65
N ARG A 112 -0.51 5.36 -15.97
CA ARG A 112 -0.28 4.50 -17.15
C ARG A 112 -0.56 3.02 -16.91
N TYR A 113 -0.54 2.58 -15.65
CA TYR A 113 -0.62 1.16 -15.29
C TYR A 113 -1.84 0.84 -14.41
N GLY A 114 -2.90 1.63 -14.52
CA GLY A 114 -4.06 1.54 -13.64
C GLY A 114 -3.86 2.27 -12.31
N LEU A 115 -4.93 2.30 -11.51
CA LEU A 115 -4.84 2.82 -10.15
C LEU A 115 -4.05 1.82 -9.28
N PRO A 116 -3.13 2.30 -8.44
CA PRO A 116 -2.42 1.44 -7.50
C PRO A 116 -3.41 0.78 -6.52
N ALA A 117 -3.16 -0.48 -6.18
CA ALA A 117 -3.91 -1.16 -5.14
C ALA A 117 -3.55 -0.62 -3.76
N ASN A 118 -4.53 -0.57 -2.85
CA ASN A 118 -4.30 -0.25 -1.45
C ASN A 118 -3.42 -1.33 -0.80
N PRO A 119 -2.31 -0.99 -0.13
CA PRO A 119 -1.36 -1.96 0.39
C PRO A 119 -1.89 -2.82 1.55
N PHE A 120 -3.01 -2.43 2.17
CA PHE A 120 -3.65 -3.20 3.23
C PHE A 120 -4.69 -4.18 2.71
N THR A 121 -5.53 -3.74 1.77
CA THR A 121 -6.62 -4.56 1.22
C THR A 121 -6.26 -5.28 -0.07
N ASN A 122 -5.15 -4.88 -0.72
CA ASN A 122 -4.73 -5.33 -2.04
C ASN A 122 -5.81 -5.15 -3.14
N VAL A 123 -6.64 -4.12 -2.99
CA VAL A 123 -7.75 -3.77 -3.89
C VAL A 123 -7.51 -2.38 -4.46
N ALA A 124 -7.77 -2.19 -5.76
CA ALA A 124 -7.62 -0.90 -6.45
C ALA A 124 -8.97 -0.20 -6.73
N THR A 125 -10.08 -0.84 -6.37
CA THR A 125 -11.43 -0.31 -6.54
C THR A 125 -11.60 1.00 -5.77
N VAL A 126 -12.31 1.93 -6.39
CA VAL A 126 -12.70 3.20 -5.80
C VAL A 126 -14.20 3.17 -5.53
N THR A 127 -14.60 3.39 -4.29
CA THR A 127 -16.00 3.43 -3.88
C THR A 127 -16.39 4.87 -3.53
N ALA A 128 -17.59 5.28 -3.92
CA ALA A 128 -18.11 6.60 -3.58
C ALA A 128 -18.28 6.76 -2.07
N THR A 129 -18.08 7.98 -1.59
CA THR A 129 -18.52 8.41 -0.27
C THR A 129 -19.23 9.76 -0.36
N GLU A 130 -20.24 9.96 0.48
CA GLU A 130 -21.06 11.18 0.51
C GLU A 130 -20.44 12.31 1.34
N THR A 131 -19.46 11.99 2.19
CA THR A 131 -18.82 12.96 3.08
C THR A 131 -17.33 12.72 3.15
N PHE A 132 -16.56 13.79 3.33
CA PHE A 132 -15.13 13.70 3.57
C PHE A 132 -14.72 14.48 4.85
N PRO A 133 -14.01 13.86 5.81
CA PRO A 133 -13.62 12.44 5.83
C PRO A 133 -14.83 11.49 5.92
N PRO A 134 -14.75 10.27 5.37
CA PRO A 134 -15.78 9.25 5.51
C PRO A 134 -16.02 8.86 6.97
N LYS A 135 -17.25 8.44 7.29
CA LYS A 135 -17.62 8.00 8.65
C LYS A 135 -17.35 6.52 8.91
N ALA A 136 -17.29 5.71 7.87
CA ALA A 136 -17.08 4.26 7.93
C ALA A 136 -16.43 3.78 6.64
N ALA A 137 -15.75 2.63 6.71
CA ALA A 137 -15.33 1.90 5.52
C ALA A 137 -16.55 1.33 4.77
N SER A 138 -16.44 1.18 3.44
CA SER A 138 -17.48 0.57 2.61
C SER A 138 -17.50 -0.95 2.71
N GLY A 139 -16.39 -1.55 3.15
CA GLY A 139 -16.19 -3.01 3.17
C GLY A 139 -15.70 -3.60 1.84
N THR A 140 -15.62 -2.80 0.78
CA THR A 140 -15.06 -3.22 -0.52
C THR A 140 -13.52 -3.25 -0.48
N GLY A 141 -12.93 -2.35 0.30
CA GLY A 141 -11.49 -2.10 0.30
C GLY A 141 -11.06 -1.21 -0.85
N GLY A 142 -9.76 -0.91 -0.92
CA GLY A 142 -9.22 0.02 -1.91
C GLY A 142 -9.35 1.46 -1.43
N TRP A 143 -10.17 2.25 -2.10
CA TRP A 143 -10.21 3.70 -1.95
C TRP A 143 -11.64 4.22 -1.75
N LEU A 144 -11.81 5.23 -0.90
CA LEU A 144 -13.03 6.02 -0.78
C LEU A 144 -12.84 7.37 -1.46
N TYR A 145 -13.81 7.75 -2.30
CA TYR A 145 -13.74 8.95 -3.10
C TYR A 145 -14.96 9.84 -2.92
N HIS A 146 -14.73 11.08 -2.51
CA HIS A 146 -15.74 12.12 -2.38
C HIS A 146 -15.74 13.00 -3.63
N GLU A 147 -16.52 12.57 -4.63
CA GLU A 147 -16.57 13.17 -5.96
C GLU A 147 -16.79 14.69 -5.96
N PRO A 148 -17.71 15.28 -5.17
CA PRO A 148 -17.94 16.73 -5.19
C PRO A 148 -16.67 17.57 -4.93
N THR A 149 -15.71 17.03 -4.17
CA THR A 149 -14.46 17.72 -3.83
C THR A 149 -13.24 17.18 -4.58
N GLY A 150 -13.30 15.95 -5.07
CA GLY A 150 -12.16 15.19 -5.56
C GLY A 150 -11.25 14.67 -4.45
N GLN A 151 -11.71 14.58 -3.21
CA GLN A 151 -10.92 14.03 -2.12
C GLN A 151 -10.96 12.51 -2.13
N ILE A 152 -9.81 11.87 -1.88
CA ILE A 152 -9.65 10.43 -1.86
C ILE A 152 -8.90 9.99 -0.60
N THR A 153 -9.34 8.89 0.02
CA THR A 153 -8.71 8.28 1.20
C THR A 153 -8.78 6.75 1.11
N ALA A 154 -8.18 6.05 2.06
CA ALA A 154 -8.19 4.59 2.14
C ALA A 154 -9.58 4.07 2.53
N ASP A 155 -10.06 3.02 1.85
CA ASP A 155 -11.25 2.28 2.32
C ASP A 155 -10.84 1.23 3.37
N LEU A 156 -10.49 1.71 4.56
CA LEU A 156 -10.05 0.87 5.67
C LEU A 156 -10.32 1.55 7.02
N GLU A 157 -10.90 0.80 7.95
CA GLU A 157 -11.10 1.26 9.32
C GLU A 157 -9.78 1.67 9.98
N GLY A 158 -9.79 2.82 10.67
CA GLY A 158 -8.60 3.43 11.27
C GLY A 158 -7.73 4.25 10.31
N PHE A 159 -8.10 4.36 9.03
CA PHE A 159 -7.39 5.18 8.03
C PHE A 159 -8.31 6.12 7.24
N LEU A 160 -9.55 6.33 7.70
CA LEU A 160 -10.55 7.16 7.00
C LEU A 160 -10.22 8.67 7.02
N ASP A 161 -9.41 9.10 7.96
CA ASP A 161 -8.98 10.49 8.15
C ASP A 161 -7.64 10.81 7.46
N LYS A 162 -6.98 9.81 6.88
CA LYS A 162 -5.74 9.97 6.12
C LYS A 162 -5.95 10.75 4.84
#